data_AF-A0A2H2YH37-F1
#
_entry.id   AF-A0A2H2YH37-F1
#
_cell.length_a   1.000
_cell.length_b   1.000
_cell.length_c   1.000
_cell.angle_alpha   90.00
_cell.angle_beta   90.00
_cell.angle_gamma   90.00
#
_symmetry.space_group_name_H-M   'P 1'
#
loop_
_entity.id
_entity.type
_entity.pdbx_description
1 polymer ?
#
loop_
_entity_poly.entity_id
_entity_poly.type
_entity_poly.pdbx_seq_one_letter_code
_entity_poly.pdbx_strand_id
1 'polypeptide(L)'
;MKRRLAFALVFFSASALAAPPTLEPLLNSIAERLEIADQVALSKWDSKKPVEDKKREQEVIASVVAQAPSYKLAPAAAEQFFSAQIEANKLVQYTHLSDWQFQGKAPDDPRPDLVKQIRPQLDQLQTRLLQQLADFTPQRSDPQCPHWLAEAVHEPLNDPLRQLAMIRATAELCIRTGQ
;
A
#
# COMPACT_ATOMS: atom_id res chain seq x y z
N MET A 1 17.18 -48.21 -42.47
CA MET A 1 17.23 -46.84 -41.90
C MET A 1 16.01 -46.62 -41.01
N LYS A 2 16.17 -46.55 -39.68
CA LYS A 2 15.07 -46.22 -38.74
C LYS A 2 15.38 -44.86 -38.10
N ARG A 3 14.68 -43.80 -38.52
CA ARG A 3 14.75 -42.48 -37.89
C ARG A 3 13.93 -42.53 -36.60
N ARG A 4 14.58 -42.40 -35.44
CA ARG A 4 13.91 -42.18 -34.15
C ARG A 4 13.67 -40.68 -34.01
N LEU A 5 12.41 -40.24 -34.03
CA LEU A 5 12.06 -38.91 -33.56
C LEU A 5 12.07 -38.94 -32.03
N ALA A 6 12.95 -38.15 -31.41
CA ALA A 6 12.90 -37.85 -30.00
C ALA A 6 11.96 -36.64 -29.81
N PHE A 7 10.80 -36.86 -29.20
CA PHE A 7 9.93 -35.78 -28.73
C PHE A 7 10.50 -35.28 -27.40
N ALA A 8 11.08 -34.08 -27.40
CA ALA A 8 11.47 -33.40 -26.18
C ALA A 8 10.22 -32.78 -25.54
N LEU A 9 9.73 -33.38 -24.47
CA LEU A 9 8.71 -32.79 -23.60
C LEU A 9 9.34 -31.65 -22.81
N VAL A 10 9.10 -30.41 -23.26
CA VAL A 10 9.40 -29.21 -22.49
C VAL A 10 8.35 -29.11 -21.38
N PHE A 11 8.73 -29.48 -20.15
CA PHE A 11 7.94 -29.19 -18.96
C PHE A 11 8.02 -27.68 -18.69
N PHE A 12 6.99 -26.93 -19.08
CA PHE A 12 6.78 -25.57 -18.57
C PHE A 12 6.33 -25.68 -17.11
N SER A 13 7.22 -25.34 -16.17
CA SER A 13 6.87 -25.19 -14.77
C SER A 13 5.90 -24.02 -14.61
N ALA A 14 4.62 -24.31 -14.39
CA ALA A 14 3.54 -23.33 -14.19
C ALA A 14 3.66 -22.49 -12.89
N SER A 15 4.74 -22.65 -12.13
CA SER A 15 4.99 -21.97 -10.84
C SER A 15 5.46 -20.52 -10.98
N ALA A 16 5.83 -20.07 -12.19
CA ALA A 16 6.36 -18.73 -12.42
C ALA A 16 5.30 -17.60 -12.41
N LEU A 17 4.01 -17.93 -12.36
CA LEU A 17 2.92 -16.94 -12.40
C LEU A 17 2.31 -16.63 -11.03
N ALA A 18 2.47 -17.50 -10.03
CA ALA A 18 1.85 -17.29 -8.72
C ALA A 18 2.57 -16.18 -7.93
N ALA A 19 1.79 -15.29 -7.31
CA ALA A 19 2.33 -14.28 -6.42
C ALA A 19 3.05 -14.92 -5.21
N PRO A 20 4.14 -14.32 -4.72
CA PRO A 20 4.84 -14.82 -3.55
C PRO A 20 3.97 -14.68 -2.29
N PRO A 21 4.06 -15.60 -1.31
CA PRO A 21 3.26 -15.55 -0.10
C PRO A 21 3.53 -14.32 0.79
N THR A 22 4.61 -13.59 0.51
CA THR A 22 4.95 -12.33 1.19
C THR A 22 4.14 -11.13 0.68
N LEU A 23 3.49 -11.25 -0.49
CA LEU A 23 2.72 -10.14 -1.07
C LEU A 23 1.38 -9.91 -0.35
N GLU A 24 0.60 -10.96 -0.12
CA GLU A 24 -0.74 -10.85 0.47
C GLU A 24 -0.73 -10.14 1.85
N PRO A 25 0.16 -10.50 2.82
CA PRO A 25 0.20 -9.81 4.11
C PRO A 25 0.52 -8.31 3.99
N LEU A 26 1.38 -7.94 3.04
CA LEU A 26 1.73 -6.55 2.76
C LEU A 26 0.52 -5.79 2.21
N LEU A 27 -0.17 -6.34 1.22
CA LEU A 27 -1.37 -5.74 0.63
C LEU A 27 -2.49 -5.58 1.66
N ASN A 28 -2.71 -6.58 2.52
CA ASN A 28 -3.70 -6.51 3.59
C ASN A 28 -3.41 -5.37 4.58
N SER A 29 -2.13 -5.16 4.92
CA SER A 29 -1.75 -4.08 5.86
C SER A 29 -1.80 -2.70 5.20
N ILE A 30 -1.55 -2.61 3.89
CA ILE A 30 -1.78 -1.39 3.10
C ILE A 30 -3.28 -1.06 3.10
N ALA A 31 -4.14 -2.05 2.81
CA ALA A 31 -5.58 -1.89 2.83
C ALA A 31 -6.08 -1.44 4.22
N GLU A 32 -5.64 -2.09 5.30
CA GLU A 32 -5.96 -1.70 6.69
C GLU A 32 -5.55 -0.25 6.98
N ARG A 33 -4.37 0.18 6.53
CA ARG A 33 -3.93 1.57 6.69
C ARG A 33 -4.79 2.55 5.90
N LEU A 34 -5.30 2.14 4.74
CA LEU A 34 -6.25 2.96 3.97
C LEU A 34 -7.62 3.00 4.65
N GLU A 35 -8.10 1.95 5.34
CA GLU A 35 -9.39 1.98 6.06
C GLU A 35 -9.40 3.06 7.16
N ILE A 36 -8.24 3.28 7.79
CA ILE A 36 -8.09 4.34 8.80
C ILE A 36 -8.27 5.75 8.18
N ALA A 37 -8.10 5.91 6.86
CA ALA A 37 -8.26 7.20 6.18
C ALA A 37 -9.66 7.79 6.38
N ASP A 38 -10.69 6.95 6.44
CA ASP A 38 -12.10 7.35 6.58
C ASP A 38 -12.32 8.04 7.94
N GLN A 39 -11.76 7.46 9.00
CA GLN A 39 -11.81 8.02 10.36
C GLN A 39 -10.98 9.31 10.48
N VAL A 40 -9.83 9.38 9.78
CA VAL A 40 -9.04 10.62 9.72
C VAL A 40 -9.80 11.72 8.97
N ALA A 41 -10.49 11.37 7.88
CA ALA A 41 -11.32 12.29 7.12
C ALA A 41 -12.44 12.85 8.00
N LEU A 42 -13.15 12.01 8.76
CA LEU A 42 -14.18 12.44 9.71
C LEU A 42 -13.63 13.40 10.77
N SER A 43 -12.49 13.06 11.39
CA SER A 43 -11.83 13.94 12.36
C SER A 43 -11.48 15.31 11.77
N LYS A 44 -11.03 15.36 10.51
CA LYS A 44 -10.70 16.60 9.80
C LYS A 44 -11.93 17.37 9.34
N TRP A 45 -13.00 16.68 8.96
CA TRP A 45 -14.30 17.29 8.68
C TRP A 45 -14.82 18.06 9.89
N ASP A 46 -14.76 17.46 11.08
CA ASP A 46 -15.24 18.06 12.33
C ASP A 46 -14.31 19.20 12.79
N SER A 47 -13.00 18.96 12.78
CA SER A 47 -12.01 19.93 13.28
C SER A 47 -11.61 21.02 12.28
N LYS A 48 -12.06 20.93 11.02
CA LYS A 48 -11.69 21.83 9.90
C LYS A 48 -10.19 21.93 9.63
N LYS A 49 -9.42 20.94 10.07
CA LYS A 49 -7.98 20.86 9.78
C LYS A 49 -7.74 20.43 8.32
N PRO A 50 -6.66 20.91 7.69
CA PRO A 50 -6.32 20.49 6.34
C PRO A 50 -5.99 18.99 6.27
N VAL A 51 -6.21 18.40 5.10
CA VAL A 51 -5.77 17.02 4.80
C VAL A 51 -4.25 16.95 4.81
N GLU A 52 -3.58 17.83 4.07
CA GLU A 52 -2.13 17.89 4.08
C GLU A 52 -1.61 18.57 5.36
N ASP A 53 -0.72 17.87 6.06
CA ASP A 53 0.04 18.37 7.20
C ASP A 53 1.51 18.08 6.93
N LYS A 54 2.17 18.96 6.17
CA LYS A 54 3.55 18.77 5.69
C LYS A 54 4.52 18.46 6.82
N LYS A 55 4.36 19.12 7.97
CA LYS A 55 5.23 18.90 9.12
C LYS A 55 5.04 17.49 9.65
N ARG A 56 3.78 17.06 9.86
CA ARG A 56 3.51 15.70 10.33
C ARG A 56 3.93 14.63 9.32
N GLU A 57 3.72 14.87 8.03
CA GLU A 57 4.14 13.97 6.96
C GLU A 57 5.66 13.79 6.97
N GLN A 58 6.43 14.88 7.10
CA GLN A 58 7.89 14.84 7.25
C GLN A 58 8.33 14.07 8.51
N GLU A 59 7.64 14.22 9.63
CA GLU A 59 7.93 13.46 10.86
C GLU A 59 7.72 11.96 10.67
N VAL A 60 6.65 11.56 9.97
CA VAL A 60 6.38 10.15 9.64
C VAL A 60 7.48 9.61 8.72
N ILE A 61 7.83 10.33 7.66
CA ILE A 61 8.90 9.93 6.74
C ILE A 61 10.25 9.82 7.46
N ALA A 62 10.63 10.80 8.27
CA ALA A 62 11.88 10.76 9.03
C ALA A 62 11.92 9.56 9.99
N SER A 63 10.78 9.23 10.62
CA SER A 63 10.66 8.07 11.51
C SER A 63 10.88 6.74 10.78
N VAL A 64 10.26 6.54 9.61
CA VAL A 64 10.44 5.29 8.84
C VAL A 64 11.84 5.17 8.24
N VAL A 65 12.43 6.29 7.79
CA VAL A 65 13.82 6.34 7.30
C VAL A 65 14.78 5.91 8.41
N ALA A 66 14.59 6.40 9.63
CA ALA A 66 15.43 6.05 10.77
C ALA A 66 15.26 4.58 11.20
N GLN A 67 14.06 4.01 11.07
CA GLN A 67 13.77 2.63 11.43
C GLN A 67 14.18 1.61 10.34
N ALA A 68 14.21 2.00 9.07
CA ALA A 68 14.46 1.08 7.94
C ALA A 68 15.67 0.14 8.14
N PRO A 69 16.84 0.59 8.64
CA PRO A 69 17.99 -0.30 8.84
C PRO A 69 17.73 -1.45 9.83
N SER A 70 16.88 -1.28 10.85
CA SER A 70 16.57 -2.38 11.79
C SER A 70 15.79 -3.52 11.12
N TYR A 71 15.11 -3.23 10.01
CA TYR A 71 14.42 -4.20 9.16
C TYR A 71 15.27 -4.67 7.97
N LYS A 72 16.54 -4.25 7.89
CA LYS A 72 17.43 -4.48 6.73
C LYS A 72 16.90 -3.87 5.42
N LEU A 73 16.11 -2.82 5.51
CA LEU A 73 15.63 -2.04 4.38
C LEU A 73 16.58 -0.88 4.07
N ALA A 74 16.73 -0.56 2.78
CA ALA A 74 17.36 0.69 2.37
C ALA A 74 16.47 1.88 2.80
N PRO A 75 17.01 2.91 3.46
CA PRO A 75 16.20 4.06 3.91
C PRO A 75 15.40 4.73 2.79
N ALA A 76 15.99 4.89 1.60
CA ALA A 76 15.31 5.45 0.42
C ALA A 76 14.12 4.58 -0.04
N ALA A 77 14.23 3.26 0.09
CA ALA A 77 13.13 2.35 -0.27
C ALA A 77 11.95 2.46 0.71
N ALA A 78 12.23 2.64 2.00
CA ALA A 78 11.20 2.89 3.01
C ALA A 78 10.56 4.28 2.82
N GLU A 79 11.35 5.32 2.55
CA GLU A 79 10.86 6.66 2.25
C GLU A 79 9.90 6.66 1.05
N GLN A 80 10.31 6.07 -0.07
CA GLN A 80 9.50 6.00 -1.27
C GLN A 80 8.18 5.25 -1.02
N PHE A 81 8.25 4.10 -0.33
CA PHE A 81 7.07 3.32 0.01
C PHE A 81 6.10 4.09 0.91
N PHE A 82 6.57 4.68 2.01
CA PHE A 82 5.71 5.41 2.94
C PHE A 82 5.20 6.74 2.38
N SER A 83 5.94 7.38 1.48
CA SER A 83 5.44 8.53 0.74
C SER A 83 4.22 8.14 -0.11
N ALA A 84 4.27 7.00 -0.78
CA ALA A 84 3.12 6.47 -1.52
C ALA A 84 1.93 6.18 -0.60
N GLN A 85 2.17 5.61 0.59
CA GLN A 85 1.13 5.36 1.58
C GLN A 85 0.48 6.66 2.08
N ILE A 86 1.25 7.73 2.27
CA ILE A 86 0.73 9.05 2.69
C ILE A 86 -0.15 9.62 1.58
N GLU A 87 0.33 9.64 0.33
CA GLU A 87 -0.44 10.17 -0.80
C GLU A 87 -1.73 9.39 -1.08
N ALA A 88 -1.69 8.05 -1.01
CA ALA A 88 -2.89 7.23 -1.14
C ALA A 88 -3.91 7.50 -0.03
N ASN A 89 -3.45 7.71 1.21
CA ASN A 89 -4.33 8.04 2.32
C ASN A 89 -4.93 9.46 2.18
N LYS A 90 -4.16 10.43 1.66
CA LYS A 90 -4.68 11.77 1.33
C LYS A 90 -5.74 11.70 0.21
N LEU A 91 -5.54 10.87 -0.81
CA LEU A 91 -6.52 10.66 -1.88
C LEU A 91 -7.90 10.25 -1.31
N VAL A 92 -7.94 9.25 -0.43
CA VAL A 92 -9.19 8.81 0.22
C VAL A 92 -9.83 9.94 1.02
N GLN A 93 -9.03 10.66 1.82
CA GLN A 93 -9.54 11.78 2.62
C GLN A 93 -10.12 12.91 1.75
N TYR A 94 -9.44 13.29 0.67
CA TYR A 94 -9.92 14.34 -0.23
C TYR A 94 -11.23 13.96 -0.91
N THR A 95 -11.35 12.71 -1.38
CA THR A 95 -12.59 12.21 -1.99
C THR A 95 -13.75 12.30 -0.99
N HIS A 96 -13.58 11.76 0.22
CA HIS A 96 -14.63 11.82 1.24
C HIS A 96 -15.02 13.24 1.61
N LEU A 97 -14.05 14.13 1.86
CA LEU A 97 -14.36 15.52 2.20
C LEU A 97 -15.09 16.22 1.07
N SER A 98 -14.72 15.98 -0.19
CA SER A 98 -15.43 16.51 -1.36
C SER A 98 -16.88 16.00 -1.40
N ASP A 99 -17.09 14.70 -1.25
CA ASP A 99 -18.41 14.08 -1.29
C ASP A 99 -19.31 14.61 -0.16
N TRP A 100 -18.78 14.76 1.05
CA TRP A 100 -19.54 15.29 2.19
C TRP A 100 -19.87 16.77 2.04
N GLN A 101 -18.98 17.56 1.41
CA GLN A 101 -19.32 18.94 1.05
C GLN A 101 -20.48 18.97 0.04
N PHE A 102 -20.43 18.12 -0.99
CA PHE A 102 -21.49 18.01 -1.98
C PHE A 102 -22.84 17.56 -1.37
N GLN A 103 -22.80 16.60 -0.45
CA GLN A 103 -23.98 16.08 0.25
C GLN A 103 -24.48 17.00 1.38
N GLY A 104 -23.66 17.97 1.80
CA GLY A 104 -23.94 18.87 2.92
C GLY A 104 -23.76 18.25 4.30
N LYS A 105 -23.29 17.00 4.40
CA LYS A 105 -23.03 16.29 5.67
C LYS A 105 -22.03 15.14 5.49
N ALA A 106 -21.31 14.83 6.56
CA ALA A 106 -20.54 13.60 6.71
C ALA A 106 -21.42 12.49 7.34
N PRO A 107 -21.06 11.20 7.22
CA PRO A 107 -21.80 10.11 7.86
C PRO A 107 -21.69 10.17 9.39
N ASP A 108 -22.55 9.43 10.08
CA ASP A 108 -22.60 9.35 11.54
C ASP A 108 -21.70 8.25 12.13
N ASP A 109 -20.64 7.89 11.40
CA ASP A 109 -19.68 6.87 11.81
C ASP A 109 -18.85 7.31 13.05
N PRO A 110 -18.24 6.35 13.77
CA PRO A 110 -17.41 6.65 14.92
C PRO A 110 -16.29 7.65 14.61
N ARG A 111 -16.08 8.61 15.51
CA ARG A 111 -15.03 9.64 15.45
C ARG A 111 -14.00 9.40 16.54
N PRO A 112 -13.12 8.39 16.40
CA PRO A 112 -12.08 8.13 17.39
C PRO A 112 -11.12 9.31 17.50
N ASP A 113 -10.56 9.51 18.69
CA ASP A 113 -9.59 10.57 18.92
C ASP A 113 -8.34 10.36 18.06
N LEU A 114 -8.02 11.35 17.22
CA LEU A 114 -6.91 11.27 16.27
C LEU A 114 -5.57 11.01 16.97
N VAL A 115 -5.35 11.59 18.15
CA VAL A 115 -4.06 11.52 18.84
C VAL A 115 -3.95 10.27 19.71
N LYS A 116 -5.01 9.92 20.44
CA LYS A 116 -5.02 8.86 21.45
C LYS A 116 -5.38 7.49 20.89
N GLN A 117 -6.08 7.42 19.76
CA GLN A 117 -6.56 6.15 19.19
C GLN A 117 -6.01 5.89 17.79
N ILE A 118 -6.13 6.86 16.87
CA ILE A 118 -5.70 6.67 15.47
C ILE A 118 -4.19 6.62 15.33
N ARG A 119 -3.45 7.56 15.92
CA ARG A 119 -1.98 7.58 15.82
C ARG A 119 -1.32 6.28 16.32
N PRO A 120 -1.68 5.73 17.49
CA PRO A 120 -1.16 4.43 17.92
C PRO A 120 -1.41 3.28 16.92
N GLN A 121 -2.59 3.23 16.31
CA GLN A 121 -2.90 2.22 15.28
C GLN A 121 -1.99 2.39 14.05
N LEU A 122 -1.80 3.64 13.60
CA LEU A 122 -0.89 3.95 12.49
C LEU A 122 0.57 3.62 12.83
N ASP A 123 1.01 3.82 14.06
CA ASP A 123 2.38 3.48 14.51
C ASP A 123 2.60 1.95 14.55
N GLN A 124 1.60 1.18 14.97
CA GLN A 124 1.62 -0.28 14.91
C GLN A 124 1.65 -0.78 13.47
N LEU A 125 0.82 -0.21 12.59
CA LEU A 125 0.82 -0.53 11.16
C LEU A 125 2.14 -0.16 10.49
N GLN A 126 2.75 0.97 10.85
CA GLN A 126 4.06 1.37 10.32
C GLN A 126 5.11 0.28 10.59
N THR A 127 5.18 -0.21 11.83
CA THR A 127 6.09 -1.27 12.25
C THR A 127 5.87 -2.55 11.43
N ARG A 128 4.60 -2.95 11.26
CA ARG A 128 4.21 -4.14 10.49
C ARG A 128 4.55 -4.00 9.01
N LEU A 129 4.25 -2.84 8.43
CA LEU A 129 4.50 -2.53 7.02
C LEU A 129 6.01 -2.49 6.71
N LEU A 130 6.85 -1.98 7.62
CA LEU A 130 8.31 -2.05 7.46
C LEU A 130 8.80 -3.50 7.42
N GLN A 131 8.30 -4.36 8.30
CA GLN A 131 8.65 -5.78 8.28
C GLN A 131 8.19 -6.46 6.98
N GLN A 132 6.93 -6.26 6.59
CA GLN A 132 6.37 -6.91 5.39
C GLN A 132 6.99 -6.38 4.10
N LEU A 133 7.35 -5.09 4.04
CA LEU A 133 8.13 -4.55 2.94
C LEU A 133 9.52 -5.21 2.87
N ALA A 134 10.17 -5.45 4.01
CA ALA A 134 11.44 -6.17 4.06
C ALA A 134 11.28 -7.61 3.56
N ASP A 135 10.22 -8.30 3.99
CA ASP A 135 9.92 -9.67 3.57
C ASP A 135 9.62 -9.79 2.08
N PHE A 136 8.96 -8.78 1.49
CA PHE A 136 8.67 -8.70 0.05
C PHE A 136 9.83 -8.14 -0.79
N THR A 137 10.85 -7.54 -0.17
CA THR A 137 11.96 -6.89 -0.88
C THR A 137 12.66 -7.79 -1.90
N PRO A 138 12.93 -9.08 -1.63
CA PRO A 138 13.57 -9.97 -2.60
C PRO A 138 12.79 -10.14 -3.91
N GLN A 139 11.47 -9.93 -3.90
CA GLN A 139 10.59 -10.11 -5.07
C GLN A 139 10.33 -8.82 -5.84
N ARG A 140 10.77 -7.65 -5.32
CA ARG A 140 10.49 -6.35 -5.94
C ARG A 140 11.10 -6.18 -7.32
N SER A 141 12.20 -6.85 -7.63
CA SER A 141 12.85 -6.84 -8.95
C SER A 141 12.43 -8.01 -9.84
N ASP A 142 11.49 -8.84 -9.41
CA ASP A 142 10.96 -9.93 -10.23
C ASP A 142 10.17 -9.35 -11.43
N PRO A 143 10.41 -9.82 -12.67
CA PRO A 143 9.66 -9.37 -13.84
C PRO A 143 8.13 -9.53 -13.72
N GLN A 144 7.65 -10.46 -12.89
CA GLN A 144 6.22 -10.70 -12.64
C GLN A 144 5.63 -9.78 -11.56
N CYS A 145 6.45 -9.06 -10.79
CA CYS A 145 5.97 -8.19 -9.71
C CYS A 145 4.84 -7.23 -10.16
N PRO A 146 4.95 -6.53 -11.31
CA PRO A 146 3.87 -5.65 -11.77
C PRO A 146 2.57 -6.39 -12.07
N HIS A 147 2.66 -7.65 -12.54
CA HIS A 147 1.49 -8.46 -12.84
C HIS A 147 0.79 -8.91 -11.55
N TRP A 148 1.53 -9.42 -10.57
CA TRP A 148 0.98 -9.79 -9.26
C TRP A 148 0.28 -8.62 -8.56
N LEU A 149 0.87 -7.42 -8.60
CA LEU A 149 0.22 -6.23 -8.06
C LEU A 149 -1.04 -5.89 -8.83
N ALA A 150 -0.99 -5.90 -10.18
CA ALA A 150 -2.15 -5.58 -11.00
C ALA A 150 -3.32 -6.53 -10.75
N GLU A 151 -3.08 -7.84 -10.69
CA GLU A 151 -4.11 -8.83 -10.34
C GLU A 151 -4.68 -8.57 -8.94
N ALA A 152 -3.81 -8.39 -7.95
CA ALA A 152 -4.26 -8.25 -6.56
C ALA A 152 -5.04 -6.95 -6.28
N VAL A 153 -4.74 -5.84 -6.97
CA VAL A 153 -5.49 -4.58 -6.77
C VAL A 153 -6.83 -4.55 -7.51
N HIS A 154 -7.12 -5.50 -8.41
CA HIS A 154 -8.38 -5.54 -9.17
C HIS A 154 -9.44 -6.50 -8.58
N GLU A 155 -9.14 -7.26 -7.53
CA GLU A 155 -10.07 -8.23 -6.91
C GLU A 155 -10.46 -7.83 -5.47
N PRO A 156 -11.75 -7.65 -5.12
CA PRO A 156 -12.95 -7.51 -5.97
C PRO A 156 -13.32 -6.05 -6.29
N LEU A 157 -13.96 -5.86 -7.44
CA LEU A 157 -14.23 -4.59 -8.15
C LEU A 157 -15.32 -3.66 -7.56
N ASN A 158 -15.80 -3.88 -6.34
CA ASN A 158 -17.01 -3.19 -5.83
C ASN A 158 -16.75 -1.88 -5.06
N ASP A 159 -15.49 -1.48 -4.87
CA ASP A 159 -15.11 -0.20 -4.27
C ASP A 159 -14.06 0.54 -5.14
N PRO A 160 -14.51 1.40 -6.07
CA PRO A 160 -13.61 2.13 -6.97
C PRO A 160 -12.63 3.06 -6.25
N LEU A 161 -13.03 3.67 -5.12
CA LEU A 161 -12.14 4.56 -4.37
C LEU A 161 -11.03 3.74 -3.72
N ARG A 162 -11.37 2.62 -3.08
CA ARG A 162 -10.40 1.70 -2.49
C ARG A 162 -9.43 1.16 -3.53
N GLN A 163 -9.93 0.77 -4.70
CA GLN A 163 -9.11 0.32 -5.81
C GLN A 163 -8.09 1.39 -6.25
N LEU A 164 -8.53 2.63 -6.47
CA LEU A 164 -7.64 3.74 -6.84
C LEU A 164 -6.60 4.04 -5.75
N ALA A 165 -7.01 3.99 -4.48
CA ALA A 165 -6.10 4.17 -3.36
C ALA A 165 -5.07 3.04 -3.26
N MET A 166 -5.46 1.78 -3.48
CA MET A 166 -4.54 0.63 -3.54
C MET A 166 -3.56 0.75 -4.71
N ILE A 167 -4.03 1.17 -5.89
CA ILE A 167 -3.15 1.46 -7.04
C ILE A 167 -2.13 2.52 -6.66
N ARG A 168 -2.57 3.64 -6.04
CA ARG A 168 -1.66 4.71 -5.62
C ARG A 168 -0.67 4.24 -4.56
N ALA A 169 -1.10 3.42 -3.59
CA ALA A 169 -0.27 2.96 -2.48
C ALA A 169 0.79 1.94 -2.91
N THR A 170 0.58 1.23 -4.02
CA THR A 170 1.44 0.12 -4.45
C THR A 170 2.33 0.47 -5.66
N ALA A 171 2.18 1.66 -6.24
CA ALA A 171 2.83 2.06 -7.50
C ALA A 171 4.37 1.96 -7.48
N GLU A 172 5.00 2.12 -6.31
CA GLU A 172 6.45 2.11 -6.13
C GLU A 172 6.98 0.79 -5.51
N LEU A 173 6.13 -0.23 -5.36
CA LEU A 173 6.55 -1.52 -4.80
C LEU A 173 7.48 -2.30 -5.74
N CYS A 174 7.18 -2.36 -7.05
CA CYS A 174 8.04 -3.05 -8.00
C CYS A 174 9.16 -2.14 -8.54
N ILE A 175 10.36 -2.70 -8.67
CA ILE A 175 11.54 -2.04 -9.21
C ILE A 175 11.76 -2.59 -10.61
N ARG A 176 11.67 -1.73 -11.63
CA ARG A 176 12.04 -2.10 -12.99
C ARG A 176 13.55 -2.05 -13.14
N THR A 177 14.16 -3.21 -13.41
CA THR A 177 15.57 -3.29 -13.81
C THR A 177 15.65 -3.12 -15.33
N GLY A 178 16.16 -1.99 -15.81
CA GLY A 178 16.49 -1.77 -17.23
C GLY A 178 15.57 -0.86 -18.04
N GLN A 179 15.47 0.42 -17.64
CA GLN A 179 15.28 1.52 -18.59
C GLN A 179 16.53 2.41 -18.57
#